data_AF-A0A158AGG6-F1
#
_entry.id   AF-A0A158AGG6-F1
#
_cell.length_a   1.000
_cell.length_b   1.000
_cell.length_c   1.000
_cell.angle_alpha   90.00
_cell.angle_beta   90.00
_cell.angle_gamma   90.00
#
_symmetry.space_group_name_H-M   'P 1'
#
loop_
_entity.id
_entity.type
_entity.pdbx_description
1 polymer ?
#
loop_
_entity_poly.entity_id
_entity_poly.type
_entity_poly.pdbx_seq_one_letter_code
_entity_poly.pdbx_strand_id
1 'polypeptide(L)'
;MHDDEFMFARLLILPIGAALVLSDKVSKLDAKQAIKTAMRRAPNLRFAIGEHVAHPRDGEEIRYVRIERLTDADGTDECEGGPHPQT
;
A
#
# COMPACT_ATOMS: atom_id res chain seq x y z
N MET A 1 15.87 8.81 -9.98
CA MET A 1 14.53 9.42 -10.09
C MET A 1 13.65 8.76 -11.17
N HIS A 2 14.08 7.70 -11.88
CA HIS A 2 13.20 6.96 -12.80
C HIS A 2 12.40 5.84 -12.10
N ASP A 3 12.91 5.31 -10.99
CA ASP A 3 12.27 4.22 -10.25
C ASP A 3 11.00 4.64 -9.49
N ASP A 4 10.94 5.90 -9.03
CA ASP A 4 9.81 6.44 -8.26
C ASP A 4 8.51 6.54 -9.07
N GLU A 5 8.59 7.04 -10.31
CA GLU A 5 7.42 7.18 -11.19
C GLU A 5 6.88 5.81 -11.63
N PHE A 6 7.79 4.86 -11.89
CA PHE A 6 7.42 3.50 -12.26
C PHE A 6 6.76 2.74 -11.10
N MET A 7 7.30 2.85 -9.87
CA MET A 7 6.68 2.25 -8.68
C MET A 7 5.30 2.86 -8.41
N PHE A 8 5.17 4.17 -8.56
CA PHE A 8 3.90 4.86 -8.40
C PHE A 8 2.84 4.33 -9.38
N ALA A 9 3.17 4.21 -10.67
CA ALA A 9 2.23 3.69 -11.66
C ALA A 9 1.78 2.26 -11.33
N ARG A 10 2.70 1.43 -10.82
CA ARG A 10 2.39 0.06 -10.36
C ARG A 10 1.44 0.03 -9.16
N LEU A 11 1.59 0.95 -8.20
CA LEU A 11 0.71 1.02 -7.03
C LEU A 11 -0.72 1.42 -7.39
N LEU A 12 -0.90 2.31 -8.38
CA LEU A 12 -2.23 2.73 -8.82
C LEU A 12 -3.05 1.60 -9.48
N ILE A 13 -2.38 0.74 -10.23
CA ILE A 13 -3.03 -0.37 -10.94
C ILE A 13 -3.01 -1.69 -10.16
N LEU A 14 -2.49 -1.68 -8.93
CA LEU A 14 -2.35 -2.88 -8.11
C LEU A 14 -3.76 -3.39 -7.71
N PRO A 15 -4.15 -4.62 -8.10
CA PRO A 15 -5.46 -5.16 -7.74
C PRO A 15 -5.62 -5.35 -6.23
N ILE A 16 -6.85 -5.26 -5.73
CA ILE A 16 -7.16 -5.54 -4.32
C ILE A 16 -6.74 -6.97 -3.96
N GLY A 17 -6.06 -7.12 -2.82
CA GLY A 17 -5.50 -8.38 -2.34
C GLY A 17 -4.18 -8.80 -2.99
N ALA A 18 -3.71 -8.09 -4.02
CA ALA A 18 -2.40 -8.33 -4.62
C ALA A 18 -1.29 -7.63 -3.84
N ALA A 19 -0.06 -8.14 -4.00
CA ALA A 19 1.13 -7.54 -3.41
C ALA A 19 2.19 -7.25 -4.46
N LEU A 20 2.79 -6.06 -4.36
CA LEU A 20 3.98 -5.66 -5.08
C LEU A 20 5.20 -5.94 -4.20
N VAL A 21 6.11 -6.78 -4.70
CA VAL A 21 7.40 -7.07 -4.06
C VAL A 21 8.47 -6.20 -4.70
N LEU A 22 9.16 -5.44 -3.87
CA LEU A 22 10.23 -4.52 -4.26
C LEU A 22 11.58 -5.15 -3.97
N SER A 23 12.57 -4.88 -4.82
CA SER A 23 13.93 -5.40 -4.63
C SER A 23 14.59 -4.85 -3.36
N ASP A 24 15.65 -5.52 -2.93
CA ASP A 24 16.53 -5.14 -1.81
C ASP A 24 17.11 -3.73 -1.91
N LYS A 25 17.18 -3.18 -3.13
CA LYS A 25 17.65 -1.81 -3.41
C LYS A 25 16.65 -0.73 -3.00
N VAL A 26 15.39 -1.09 -2.74
CA VAL A 26 14.35 -0.14 -2.39
C VAL A 26 14.20 -0.08 -0.88
N SER A 27 14.46 1.09 -0.30
CA SER A 27 14.26 1.26 1.12
C SER A 27 12.76 1.29 1.47
N LYS A 28 12.41 0.86 2.69
CA LYS A 28 11.05 1.01 3.22
C LYS A 28 10.60 2.47 3.27
N LEU A 29 11.54 3.40 3.45
CA LEU A 29 11.23 4.83 3.48
C LEU A 29 10.74 5.31 2.11
N ASP A 30 11.44 4.94 1.05
CA ASP A 30 11.07 5.30 -0.33
C ASP A 30 9.73 4.65 -0.71
N ALA A 31 9.55 3.39 -0.36
CA ALA A 31 8.28 2.68 -0.53
C ALA A 31 7.11 3.36 0.21
N LYS A 32 7.32 3.83 1.45
CA LYS A 32 6.32 4.63 2.19
C LYS A 32 6.02 5.95 1.48
N GLN A 33 7.03 6.61 0.91
CA GLN A 33 6.85 7.87 0.21
C GLN A 33 6.06 7.68 -1.11
N ALA A 34 6.30 6.58 -1.82
CA ALA A 34 5.52 6.19 -2.99
C ALA A 34 4.05 5.92 -2.63
N ILE A 35 3.78 5.18 -1.53
CA ILE A 35 2.41 4.96 -1.03
C ILE A 35 1.72 6.27 -0.68
N LYS A 36 2.38 7.17 0.06
CA LYS A 36 1.82 8.50 0.39
C LYS A 36 1.46 9.29 -0.86
N THR A 37 2.28 9.20 -1.90
CA THR A 37 2.05 9.89 -3.18
C THR A 37 0.87 9.26 -3.94
N ALA A 38 0.75 7.93 -3.93
CA ALA A 38 -0.39 7.21 -4.50
C ALA A 38 -1.71 7.60 -3.80
N MET A 39 -1.73 7.56 -2.46
CA MET A 39 -2.90 7.96 -1.66
C MET A 39 -3.27 9.44 -1.83
N ARG A 40 -2.30 10.33 -2.09
CA ARG A 40 -2.61 11.73 -2.38
C ARG A 40 -3.40 11.90 -3.68
N ARG A 41 -3.13 11.07 -4.69
CA ARG A 41 -3.80 11.15 -6.00
C ARG A 41 -5.09 10.32 -6.05
N ALA A 42 -5.15 9.23 -5.30
CA ALA A 42 -6.32 8.37 -5.16
C ALA A 42 -6.53 8.04 -3.67
N PRO A 43 -7.29 8.87 -2.93
CA PRO A 43 -7.37 8.82 -1.47
C PRO A 43 -8.10 7.61 -0.89
N ASN A 44 -8.91 6.95 -1.70
CA ASN A 44 -9.60 5.70 -1.36
C ASN A 44 -8.67 4.47 -1.35
N LEU A 45 -7.49 4.55 -1.97
CA LEU A 45 -6.56 3.43 -2.00
C LEU A 45 -5.97 3.19 -0.60
N ARG A 46 -5.90 1.92 -0.20
CA ARG A 46 -5.32 1.50 1.08
C ARG A 46 -4.24 0.47 0.84
N PHE A 47 -3.12 0.61 1.56
CA PHE A 47 -1.95 -0.25 1.41
C PHE A 47 -1.40 -0.68 2.78
N ALA A 48 -0.92 -1.92 2.87
CA ALA A 48 -0.05 -2.39 3.95
C ALA A 48 1.39 -2.49 3.43
N ILE A 49 2.39 -2.23 4.29
CA ILE A 49 3.80 -2.32 3.93
C ILE A 49 4.61 -3.04 5.01
N GLY A 50 5.44 -4.00 4.60
CA GLY A 50 6.31 -4.78 5.47
C GLY A 50 7.69 -4.99 4.87
N GLU A 51 8.69 -5.14 5.74
CA GLU A 51 10.00 -5.68 5.39
C GLU A 51 9.99 -7.18 5.65
N HIS A 52 10.57 -7.93 4.74
CA HIS A 52 10.62 -9.37 4.79
C HIS A 52 12.03 -9.86 4.47
N VAL A 53 12.34 -11.04 5.00
CA VAL A 53 13.59 -11.75 4.76
C VAL A 53 13.23 -13.13 4.24
N ALA A 54 13.77 -13.51 3.08
CA ALA A 54 13.66 -14.83 2.52
C ALA A 54 15.04 -15.50 2.42
N HIS A 55 15.05 -16.81 2.60
CA HIS A 55 16.25 -17.65 2.49
C HIS A 55 16.02 -18.68 1.37
N PRO A 56 16.24 -18.32 0.10
CA PRO A 56 15.97 -19.22 -1.02
C PRO A 56 16.92 -20.42 -1.06
N ARG A 57 18.13 -20.29 -0.47
CA ARG A 57 19.14 -21.34 -0.31
C ARG A 57 19.92 -21.15 0.99
N ASP A 58 20.63 -22.19 1.39
CA ASP A 58 21.50 -22.14 2.57
C ASP A 58 22.60 -21.09 2.40
N GLY A 59 22.68 -20.16 3.36
CA GLY A 59 23.63 -19.04 3.35
C GLY A 59 23.22 -17.83 2.52
N GLU A 60 22.09 -17.88 1.80
CA GLU A 60 21.54 -16.72 1.08
C GLU A 60 20.43 -16.03 1.90
N GLU A 61 20.57 -14.73 2.15
CA GLU A 61 19.56 -13.88 2.79
C GLU A 61 19.13 -12.78 1.81
N ILE A 62 17.86 -12.78 1.40
CA ILE A 62 17.29 -11.72 0.55
C ILE A 62 16.31 -10.90 1.38
N ARG A 63 16.60 -9.61 1.50
CA ARG A 63 15.70 -8.63 2.11
C ARG A 63 14.87 -7.96 1.03
N TYR A 64 13.58 -7.80 1.28
CA TYR A 64 12.69 -7.14 0.36
C TYR A 64 11.57 -6.41 1.08
N VAL A 65 10.99 -5.44 0.40
CA VAL A 65 9.81 -4.72 0.87
C VAL A 65 8.60 -5.26 0.12
N ARG A 66 7.52 -5.56 0.85
CA ARG A 66 6.24 -6.00 0.28
C ARG A 66 5.19 -4.94 0.56
N ILE A 67 4.52 -4.48 -0.49
CA ILE A 67 3.37 -3.58 -0.41
C ILE A 67 2.13 -4.35 -0.85
N GLU A 68 1.13 -4.46 0.02
CA GLU A 68 -0.12 -5.15 -0.28
C GLU A 68 -1.25 -4.15 -0.47
N ARG A 69 -2.07 -4.35 -1.50
CA ARG A 69 -3.28 -3.56 -1.71
C ARG A 69 -4.40 -4.11 -0.85
N LEU A 70 -4.87 -3.29 0.07
CA LEU A 70 -6.02 -3.62 0.92
C LEU A 70 -7.33 -3.25 0.22
N THR A 71 -8.46 -3.67 0.77
CA THR A 71 -9.78 -3.14 0.37
C THR A 71 -9.81 -1.64 0.57
N ASP A 72 -10.44 -0.93 -0.36
CA ASP A 72 -10.59 0.53 -0.35
C ASP A 72 -11.36 0.95 0.91
N ALA A 73 -11.18 2.21 1.32
CA ALA A 73 -12.15 2.78 2.23
C ALA A 73 -13.48 2.88 1.48
N ASP A 74 -14.46 2.07 1.87
CA ASP A 74 -15.84 2.29 1.46
C ASP A 74 -16.22 3.69 1.95
N GLY A 75 -16.62 4.57 1.03
CA GLY A 75 -17.00 5.93 1.35
C GLY A 75 -18.31 6.03 2.15
N THR A 76 -18.82 4.92 2.69
CA THR A 76 -19.99 4.88 3.56
C THR A 76 -19.58 5.08 5.01
N ASP A 77 -19.19 6.30 5.36
CA ASP A 77 -19.56 6.88 6.66
C ASP A 77 -20.84 7.70 6.46
N GLU A 78 -21.88 7.06 5.91
CA GLU A 78 -23.23 7.59 5.87
C GLU A 78 -24.13 6.57 6.59
N CYS A 79 -23.85 6.33 7.87
CA CYS A 79 -24.95 5.99 8.77
C CYS A 79 -25.61 7.31 9.17
N GLU A 80 -26.44 7.77 8.23
CA GLU A 80 -27.48 8.76 8.40
C GLU A 80 -28.40 8.31 9.55
N GLY A 81 -28.06 8.67 10.78
CA GLY A 81 -28.93 8.64 11.94
C GLY A 81 -29.42 10.06 12.20
N GLY A 82 -30.35 10.54 11.35
CA GLY A 82 -31.06 11.80 11.54
C GLY A 82 -31.81 11.92 12.88
N PRO A 83 -32.47 13.07 13.12
CA PRO A 83 -32.46 13.78 14.40
C PRO A 83 -33.41 13.23 15.51
N HIS A 84 -33.06 13.59 16.76
CA HIS A 84 -33.87 13.86 17.97
C HIS A 84 -35.42 13.90 17.82
N PRO A 85 -36.21 13.96 18.91
CA PRO A 85 -36.19 13.33 20.25
C PRO A 85 -37.57 12.66 20.54
N GLN A 86 -37.75 11.87 21.61
CA GLN A 86 -39.11 11.59 22.12
C GLN A 86 -39.16 11.53 23.65
N THR A 87 -39.85 12.56 24.19
CA THR A 87 -40.63 12.69 25.44
C THR A 87 -40.11 12.14 26.75
#